data_AF-A0A3N5M9M7-F1
#
_entry.id   AF-A0A3N5M9M7-F1
#
_cell.length_a   1.000
_cell.length_b   1.000
_cell.length_c   1.000
_cell.angle_alpha   90.00
_cell.angle_beta   90.00
_cell.angle_gamma   90.00
#
_symmetry.space_group_name_H-M   'P 1'
#
loop_
_entity.id
_entity.type
_entity.pdbx_description
1 polymer ?
#
loop_
_entity_poly.entity_id
_entity_poly.type
_entity_poly.pdbx_seq_one_letter_code
_entity_poly.pdbx_strand_id
1 'polypeptide(L)'
;MSQIPTTAVINAIVVLLTEAYDGPPDPSSTWFIDNEPDSGILGIIRDVSATEASMPVHESGEAGSTVAANVEHLRWSLANANGAFRGENYQAKWGESWKLIGADEAEWDRLR
;
A
#
# COMPACT_ATOMS: atom_id res chain seq x y z
N MET A 1 22.96 -0.79 26.99
CA MET A 1 21.76 -0.89 26.14
C MET A 1 21.63 -2.34 25.71
N SER A 2 20.47 -2.96 25.91
CA SER A 2 20.21 -4.31 25.39
C SER A 2 20.23 -4.26 23.86
N GLN A 3 20.95 -5.17 23.21
CA GLN A 3 20.84 -5.30 21.76
C GLN A 3 19.56 -6.07 21.42
N ILE A 4 18.82 -5.56 20.44
CA ILE A 4 17.64 -6.25 19.89
C ILE A 4 18.14 -7.14 18.75
N PRO A 5 17.84 -8.46 18.75
CA PRO A 5 18.20 -9.32 17.63
C PRO A 5 17.60 -8.81 16.31
N THR A 6 18.37 -8.82 15.22
CA THR A 6 17.87 -8.41 13.88
C THR A 6 16.62 -9.20 13.48
N THR A 7 16.55 -10.47 13.84
CA THR A 7 15.38 -11.33 13.59
C THR A 7 14.11 -10.82 14.28
N ALA A 8 14.23 -10.26 15.48
CA ALA A 8 13.09 -9.68 16.19
C ALA A 8 12.58 -8.42 15.48
N VAL A 9 13.49 -7.59 14.95
CA VAL A 9 13.13 -6.39 14.16
C VAL A 9 12.46 -6.79 12.85
N ILE A 10 13.01 -7.77 12.12
CA ILE A 10 12.42 -8.26 10.87
C ILE A 10 11.00 -8.82 11.13
N ASN A 11 10.83 -9.64 12.16
CA ASN A 11 9.53 -10.20 12.50
C ASN A 11 8.51 -9.10 12.85
N ALA A 12 8.92 -8.06 13.58
CA ALA A 12 8.05 -6.93 13.89
C ALA A 12 7.62 -6.18 12.62
N ILE A 13 8.54 -5.94 11.68
CA ILE A 13 8.23 -5.30 10.40
C ILE A 13 7.26 -6.15 9.58
N VAL A 14 7.46 -7.47 9.53
CA VAL A 14 6.56 -8.39 8.82
C VAL A 14 5.16 -8.33 9.43
N VAL A 15 5.03 -8.40 10.75
CA VAL A 15 3.73 -8.28 11.44
C VAL A 15 3.02 -6.98 11.10
N LEU A 16 3.72 -5.85 11.16
CA LEU A 16 3.14 -4.53 10.88
C LEU A 16 2.76 -4.35 9.41
N LEU A 17 3.55 -4.89 8.48
CA LEU A 17 3.22 -4.87 7.05
C LEU A 17 2.05 -5.81 6.72
N THR A 18 2.00 -6.99 7.33
CA THR A 18 0.84 -7.89 7.18
C THR A 18 -0.42 -7.22 7.70
N GLU A 19 -0.36 -6.62 8.89
CA GLU A 19 -1.47 -5.83 9.43
C GLU A 19 -1.89 -4.72 8.47
N ALA A 20 -0.96 -3.89 7.99
CA ALA A 20 -1.27 -2.78 7.09
C ALA A 20 -2.05 -3.20 5.83
N TYR A 21 -1.61 -4.28 5.18
CA TYR A 21 -2.12 -4.65 3.85
C TYR A 21 -3.28 -5.64 3.90
N ASP A 22 -3.19 -6.68 4.73
CA ASP A 22 -4.14 -7.80 4.74
C ASP A 22 -5.15 -7.70 5.89
N GLY A 23 -4.78 -6.99 6.97
CA GLY A 23 -5.53 -6.99 8.23
C GLY A 23 -4.75 -7.67 9.35
N PRO A 24 -5.17 -7.51 10.62
CA PRO A 24 -4.46 -8.09 11.75
C PRO A 24 -4.52 -9.64 11.68
N PRO A 25 -3.40 -10.36 11.83
CA PRO A 25 -3.39 -11.83 11.88
C PRO A 25 -4.26 -12.41 12.99
N ASP A 26 -4.45 -11.63 14.06
CA ASP A 26 -5.34 -11.92 15.18
C ASP A 26 -6.23 -10.69 15.45
N PRO A 27 -7.53 -10.74 15.14
CA PRO A 27 -8.47 -9.65 15.42
C PRO A 27 -8.60 -9.27 16.90
N SER A 28 -8.09 -10.08 17.84
CA SER A 28 -8.06 -9.69 19.26
C SER A 28 -6.88 -8.79 19.63
N SER A 29 -5.93 -8.57 18.70
CA SER A 29 -4.71 -7.80 18.93
C SER A 29 -4.30 -7.03 17.69
N THR A 30 -4.60 -5.73 17.64
CA THR A 30 -4.14 -4.81 16.58
C THR A 30 -3.09 -3.83 17.10
N TRP A 31 -2.23 -3.34 16.20
CA TRP A 31 -1.25 -2.31 16.51
C TRP A 31 -1.74 -0.92 16.12
N PHE A 32 -2.34 -0.77 14.95
CA PHE A 32 -2.72 0.56 14.42
C PHE A 32 -3.92 0.57 13.46
N ILE A 33 -4.46 -0.57 13.02
CA ILE A 33 -5.73 -0.63 12.27
C ILE A 33 -6.86 -1.24 13.09
N ASP A 34 -8.07 -1.19 12.54
CA ASP A 34 -9.27 -1.78 13.14
C ASP A 34 -9.21 -3.31 13.10
N ASN A 35 -9.99 -3.96 13.97
CA ASN A 35 -10.06 -5.42 14.05
C ASN A 35 -11.24 -6.05 13.32
N GLU A 36 -12.04 -5.25 12.63
CA GLU A 36 -13.11 -5.73 11.78
C GLU A 36 -12.58 -6.49 10.54
N PRO A 37 -13.38 -7.40 9.94
CA PRO A 37 -13.01 -8.04 8.67
C PRO A 37 -12.66 -7.01 7.59
N ASP A 38 -11.69 -7.34 6.73
CA ASP A 38 -11.28 -6.51 5.60
C ASP A 38 -10.77 -5.10 5.99
N SER A 39 -10.26 -4.93 7.22
CA SER A 39 -9.72 -3.64 7.72
C SER A 39 -8.32 -3.26 7.18
N GLY A 40 -7.63 -4.19 6.52
CA GLY A 40 -6.37 -3.91 5.81
C GLY A 40 -6.59 -3.14 4.50
N ILE A 41 -5.53 -2.55 3.94
CA ILE A 41 -5.61 -1.78 2.69
C ILE A 41 -6.27 -2.57 1.56
N LEU A 42 -5.92 -3.85 1.37
CA LEU A 42 -6.47 -4.70 0.31
C LEU A 42 -7.97 -5.00 0.51
N GLY A 43 -8.41 -5.09 1.77
CA GLY A 43 -9.83 -5.23 2.10
C GLY A 43 -10.60 -3.96 1.81
N ILE A 44 -10.10 -2.81 2.30
CA ILE A 44 -10.74 -1.50 2.16
C ILE A 44 -10.94 -1.10 0.69
N ILE A 45 -9.97 -1.37 -0.19
CA ILE A 45 -10.06 -0.97 -1.59
C ILE A 45 -10.90 -1.91 -2.46
N ARG A 46 -11.31 -3.07 -1.93
CA ARG A 46 -11.97 -4.13 -2.71
C ARG A 46 -13.27 -3.67 -3.38
N ASP A 47 -14.06 -2.89 -2.64
CA ASP A 47 -15.39 -2.44 -3.07
C ASP A 47 -15.40 -0.99 -3.59
N VAL A 48 -14.22 -0.38 -3.73
CA VAL A 48 -14.08 0.94 -4.36
C VAL A 48 -14.15 0.76 -5.88
N SER A 49 -15.02 1.50 -6.56
CA SER A 49 -15.09 1.51 -8.03
C SER A 49 -13.93 2.30 -8.65
N ALA A 50 -13.62 2.07 -9.94
CA ALA A 50 -12.59 2.86 -10.63
C ALA A 50 -12.93 4.36 -10.68
N THR A 51 -14.23 4.67 -10.76
CA THR A 51 -14.74 6.05 -10.70
C THR A 51 -14.43 6.69 -9.35
N GLU A 52 -14.79 6.05 -8.25
CA GLU A 52 -14.49 6.54 -6.90
C GLU A 52 -12.98 6.62 -6.65
N ALA A 53 -12.23 5.60 -7.11
CA ALA A 53 -10.78 5.56 -6.95
C ALA A 53 -10.09 6.75 -7.65
N SER A 54 -10.69 7.25 -8.72
CA SER A 54 -10.19 8.36 -9.53
C SER A 54 -10.70 9.74 -9.10
N MET A 55 -11.53 9.82 -8.05
CA MET A 55 -12.02 11.11 -7.55
C MET A 55 -10.92 11.84 -6.77
N PRO A 56 -10.58 13.09 -7.13
CA PRO A 56 -9.60 13.88 -6.39
C PRO A 56 -10.19 14.40 -5.08
N VAL A 57 -9.42 14.28 -3.99
CA VAL A 57 -9.76 14.82 -2.67
C VAL A 57 -9.77 16.36 -2.68
N HIS A 58 -9.01 16.97 -3.59
CA HIS A 58 -9.04 18.40 -3.85
C HIS A 58 -8.94 18.69 -5.35
N GLU A 59 -9.69 19.67 -5.84
CA GLU A 59 -9.80 20.01 -7.28
C GLU A 59 -8.53 20.66 -7.88
N SER A 60 -7.37 20.56 -7.23
CA SER A 60 -6.12 21.15 -7.75
C SER A 60 -5.58 20.43 -8.98
N GLY A 61 -6.02 19.19 -9.25
CA GLY A 61 -5.53 18.36 -10.35
C GLY A 61 -4.11 17.83 -10.13
N GLU A 62 -3.57 17.93 -8.91
CA GLU A 62 -2.24 17.43 -8.58
C GLU A 62 -2.22 15.91 -8.42
N ALA A 63 -1.11 15.31 -8.84
CA ALA A 63 -0.82 13.89 -8.66
C ALA A 63 -0.80 13.51 -7.17
N GLY A 64 -1.27 12.31 -6.83
CA GLY A 64 -1.37 11.85 -5.45
C GLY A 64 -2.64 12.25 -4.70
N SER A 65 -3.55 13.00 -5.34
CA SER A 65 -4.82 13.44 -4.72
C SER A 65 -5.96 12.42 -4.80
N THR A 66 -5.77 11.28 -5.47
CA THR A 66 -6.79 10.23 -5.66
C THR A 66 -6.43 8.93 -4.94
N VAL A 67 -7.42 8.08 -4.67
CA VAL A 67 -7.17 6.74 -4.10
C VAL A 67 -6.33 5.90 -5.07
N ALA A 68 -6.62 5.97 -6.37
CA ALA A 68 -5.86 5.28 -7.40
C ALA A 68 -4.37 5.65 -7.35
N ALA A 69 -4.05 6.95 -7.21
CA ALA A 69 -2.67 7.42 -7.09
C ALA A 69 -1.96 6.84 -5.86
N ASN A 70 -2.65 6.75 -4.72
CA ASN A 70 -2.11 6.19 -3.49
C ASN A 70 -1.88 4.67 -3.62
N VAL A 71 -2.83 3.93 -4.19
CA VAL A 71 -2.67 2.49 -4.42
C VAL A 71 -1.53 2.21 -5.39
N GLU A 72 -1.39 2.98 -6.47
CA GLU A 72 -0.26 2.86 -7.39
C GLU A 72 1.07 3.13 -6.70
N HIS A 73 1.14 4.14 -5.83
CA HIS A 73 2.34 4.43 -5.05
C HIS A 73 2.76 3.23 -4.18
N LEU A 74 1.79 2.63 -3.47
CA LEU A 74 2.03 1.45 -2.63
C LEU A 74 2.48 0.24 -3.47
N ARG A 75 1.76 -0.09 -4.54
CA ARG A 75 2.11 -1.18 -5.46
C ARG A 75 3.50 -0.98 -6.06
N TRP A 76 3.81 0.23 -6.52
CA TRP A 76 5.13 0.58 -7.06
C TRP A 76 6.23 0.40 -6.03
N SER A 77 6.01 0.84 -4.78
CA SER A 77 7.00 0.74 -3.70
C SER A 77 7.34 -0.72 -3.36
N LEU A 78 6.31 -1.58 -3.29
CA LEU A 78 6.48 -3.02 -3.08
C LEU A 78 7.17 -3.69 -4.25
N ALA A 79 6.81 -3.34 -5.48
CA ALA A 79 7.45 -3.88 -6.68
C ALA A 79 8.95 -3.51 -6.73
N ASN A 80 9.28 -2.26 -6.37
CA ASN A 80 10.66 -1.77 -6.33
C ASN A 80 11.49 -2.48 -5.24
N ALA A 81 10.93 -2.67 -4.04
CA ALA A 81 11.58 -3.41 -2.97
C ALA A 81 11.81 -4.88 -3.36
N ASN A 82 10.78 -5.54 -3.90
CA ASN A 82 10.87 -6.92 -4.37
C ASN A 82 11.90 -7.08 -5.50
N GLY A 83 11.97 -6.13 -6.43
CA GLY A 83 12.98 -6.09 -7.48
C GLY A 83 14.40 -5.99 -6.90
N ALA A 84 14.61 -5.06 -5.95
CA ALA A 84 15.90 -4.92 -5.28
C ALA A 84 16.32 -6.20 -4.53
N PHE A 85 15.38 -6.90 -3.87
CA PHE A 85 15.65 -8.19 -3.24
C PHE A 85 16.02 -9.30 -4.23
N ARG A 86 15.55 -9.21 -5.49
CA ARG A 86 15.97 -10.09 -6.59
C ARG A 86 17.28 -9.65 -7.27
N GLY A 87 17.89 -8.53 -6.84
CA GLY A 87 19.11 -7.98 -7.43
C GLY A 87 18.87 -7.06 -8.63
N GLU A 88 17.63 -6.63 -8.88
CA GLU A 88 17.33 -5.60 -9.87
C GLU A 88 17.78 -4.21 -9.38
N ASN A 89 17.98 -3.27 -10.30
CA ASN A 89 18.36 -1.90 -9.94
C ASN A 89 17.21 -1.20 -9.21
N TYR A 90 17.50 -0.69 -8.01
CA TYR A 90 16.57 0.11 -7.24
C TYR A 90 16.18 1.40 -7.99
N GLN A 91 14.89 1.62 -8.20
CA GLN A 91 14.37 2.82 -8.85
C GLN A 91 14.17 3.92 -7.80
N ALA A 92 14.97 4.99 -7.83
CA ALA A 92 14.88 6.08 -6.85
C ALA A 92 13.95 7.22 -7.27
N LYS A 93 13.25 7.11 -8.40
CA LYS A 93 12.41 8.16 -8.96
C LYS A 93 11.00 8.17 -8.36
N TRP A 94 10.92 8.43 -7.05
CA TRP A 94 9.68 8.40 -6.28
C TRP A 94 8.54 9.23 -6.88
N GLY A 95 8.84 10.38 -7.49
CA GLY A 95 7.82 11.20 -8.14
C GLY A 95 7.09 10.49 -9.30
N GLU A 96 7.69 9.46 -9.92
CA GLU A 96 7.02 8.69 -10.97
C GLU A 96 5.89 7.81 -10.44
N SER A 97 5.99 7.34 -9.19
CA SER A 97 4.97 6.49 -8.54
C SER A 97 3.66 7.21 -8.22
N TRP A 98 3.63 8.55 -8.30
CA TRP A 98 2.46 9.37 -8.03
C TRP A 98 1.74 9.85 -9.29
N LYS A 99 2.27 9.55 -10.48
CA LYS A 99 1.79 10.12 -11.75
C LYS A 99 0.42 9.61 -12.19
N LEU A 100 -0.06 8.51 -11.62
CA LEU A 100 -1.42 8.03 -11.89
C LEU A 100 -2.41 9.03 -11.28
N ILE A 101 -3.24 9.64 -12.12
CA ILE A 101 -4.26 10.61 -11.67
C ILE A 101 -5.62 9.91 -11.57
N GLY A 102 -5.94 9.01 -12.49
CA GLY A 102 -7.12 8.15 -12.44
C GLY A 102 -6.85 6.83 -13.16
N ALA A 103 -7.73 5.86 -12.95
CA ALA A 103 -7.68 4.54 -13.54
C ALA A 103 -9.03 4.24 -14.20
N ASP A 104 -9.02 3.62 -15.39
CA ASP A 104 -10.21 2.93 -15.89
C ASP A 104 -10.45 1.61 -15.11
N GLU A 105 -11.57 0.93 -15.37
CA GLU A 105 -11.89 -0.34 -14.68
C GLU A 105 -10.80 -1.40 -14.86
N ALA A 106 -10.18 -1.49 -16.04
CA ALA A 106 -9.15 -2.50 -16.31
C ALA A 106 -7.79 -2.15 -15.68
N GLU A 107 -7.49 -0.87 -15.51
CA GLU A 107 -6.36 -0.38 -14.73
C GLU A 107 -6.59 -0.61 -13.24
N TRP A 108 -7.78 -0.28 -12.74
CA TRP A 108 -8.14 -0.42 -11.34
C TRP A 108 -8.14 -1.89 -10.89
N ASP A 109 -8.71 -2.79 -11.70
CA ASP A 109 -8.67 -4.23 -11.48
C ASP A 109 -7.26 -4.83 -11.46
N ARG A 110 -6.25 -4.15 -12.01
CA ARG A 110 -4.85 -4.57 -11.92
C ARG A 110 -4.15 -4.03 -10.67
N LEU A 111 -4.69 -2.99 -10.05
CA LEU A 111 -4.11 -2.35 -8.87
C LEU A 111 -4.65 -2.92 -7.57
N ARG A 112 -5.92 -3.33 -7.54
CA ARG A 112 -6.57 -4.01 -6.41
C ARG A 112 -6.41 -5.53 -6.47
#